data_AF-A0A097EEQ4-F1
#
_entry.id   AF-A0A097EEQ4-F1
#
_cell.length_a   1.000
_cell.length_b   1.000
_cell.length_c   1.000
_cell.angle_alpha   90.00
_cell.angle_beta   90.00
_cell.angle_gamma   90.00
#
_symmetry.space_group_name_H-M   'P 1'
#
loop_
_entity.id
_entity.type
_entity.pdbx_description
1 polymer ?
#
loop_
_entity_poly.entity_id
_entity_poly.type
_entity_poly.pdbx_seq_one_letter_code
_entity_poly.pdbx_strand_id
1 'polypeptide(L)'
;MADTDFTTVTDGDTTAAGATDAAASKTDQAKQTVKDYSSKYGAQATDRVRTLAETGKERAVGGLDQLSQLINDAAQQVDEKLGAQYGDYARTAAGTVSNFAEQLNGKDTEELIEEAREFVRKSPGVAVGVAAALGFAVARLVQSGIDGNKA
;
A
#
# COMPACT_ATOMS: atom_id res chain seq x y z
N MET A 1 16.54 49.58 -6.76
CA MET A 1 16.52 49.32 -5.31
C MET A 1 15.06 49.26 -4.92
N ALA A 2 14.61 48.08 -4.51
CA ALA A 2 13.23 47.81 -4.13
C ALA A 2 13.08 48.10 -2.64
N ASP A 3 12.06 48.88 -2.30
CA ASP A 3 11.58 49.01 -0.92
C ASP A 3 10.26 48.26 -0.77
N THR A 4 10.15 47.73 0.43
CA THR A 4 9.28 46.71 1.00
C THR A 4 7.81 47.13 1.07
N ASP A 5 6.90 46.21 0.75
CA ASP A 5 5.65 46.09 1.52
C ASP A 5 5.34 44.60 1.72
N PHE A 6 5.70 44.14 2.92
CA PHE A 6 5.35 42.84 3.47
C PHE A 6 4.00 43.00 4.17
N THR A 7 2.92 42.73 3.44
CA THR A 7 1.61 42.59 4.05
C THR A 7 1.49 41.19 4.64
N THR A 8 1.64 41.12 5.96
CA THR A 8 1.21 39.98 6.78
C THR A 8 -0.25 39.67 6.52
N VAL A 9 -0.54 38.58 5.80
CA VAL A 9 -1.87 37.97 5.84
C VAL A 9 -2.04 37.34 7.21
N THR A 10 -2.62 38.13 8.11
CA THR A 10 -3.33 37.65 9.30
C THR A 10 -4.82 37.90 9.03
N ASP A 11 -5.46 36.96 8.32
CA ASP A 11 -6.93 36.88 8.25
C ASP A 11 -7.35 35.52 8.82
N GLY A 12 -7.22 35.43 10.14
CA GLY A 12 -8.08 34.56 10.93
C GLY A 12 -9.38 35.31 11.20
N ASP A 13 -10.50 34.61 11.02
CA ASP A 13 -11.75 34.77 11.79
C ASP A 13 -13.06 35.22 11.09
N THR A 14 -13.24 35.11 9.76
CA THR A 14 -14.62 35.24 9.19
C THR A 14 -15.00 34.29 8.05
N THR A 15 -14.08 33.49 7.49
CA THR A 15 -14.37 32.58 6.35
C THR A 15 -14.62 31.12 6.77
N ALA A 16 -14.53 30.79 8.07
CA ALA A 16 -14.61 29.40 8.52
C ALA A 16 -16.01 28.77 8.31
N ALA A 17 -17.10 29.47 8.62
CA ALA A 17 -18.44 28.90 8.60
C ALA A 17 -18.98 28.56 7.19
N GLY A 18 -18.70 29.42 6.19
CA GLY A 18 -19.13 29.18 4.80
C GLY A 18 -18.24 28.19 4.04
N ALA A 19 -16.94 28.13 4.38
CA ALA A 19 -16.01 27.17 3.79
C ALA A 19 -16.24 25.75 4.32
N THR A 20 -16.62 25.60 5.60
CA THR A 20 -16.95 24.29 6.18
C THR A 20 -18.23 23.70 5.60
N ASP A 21 -19.28 24.49 5.35
CA ASP A 21 -20.52 24.00 4.73
C ASP A 21 -20.31 23.59 3.27
N ALA A 22 -19.55 24.39 2.50
CA ALA A 22 -19.20 24.04 1.13
C ALA A 22 -18.26 22.83 1.04
N ALA A 23 -17.32 22.68 1.97
CA ALA A 23 -16.42 21.53 2.05
C ALA A 23 -17.15 20.26 2.52
N ALA A 24 -18.08 20.37 3.47
CA ALA A 24 -18.95 19.28 3.89
C ALA A 24 -19.82 18.80 2.73
N SER A 25 -20.46 19.74 2.02
CA SER A 25 -21.28 19.45 0.82
C SER A 25 -20.51 18.73 -0.28
N LYS A 26 -19.25 19.11 -0.53
CA LYS A 26 -18.37 18.44 -1.50
C LYS A 26 -17.90 17.07 -1.01
N THR A 27 -17.60 16.96 0.27
CA THR A 27 -17.22 15.68 0.91
C THR A 27 -18.36 14.68 0.84
N ASP A 28 -19.59 15.11 1.06
CA ASP A 28 -20.76 14.23 1.01
C ASP A 28 -21.10 13.82 -0.42
N GLN A 29 -20.97 14.73 -1.40
CA GLN A 29 -21.06 14.36 -2.82
C GLN A 29 -19.95 13.37 -3.25
N ALA A 30 -18.73 13.56 -2.79
CA ALA A 30 -17.61 12.65 -3.06
C ALA A 30 -17.86 11.28 -2.44
N LYS A 31 -18.32 11.22 -1.17
CA LYS A 31 -18.72 9.97 -0.52
C LYS A 31 -19.85 9.27 -1.25
N GLN A 32 -20.86 10.01 -1.69
CA GLN A 32 -22.02 9.44 -2.40
C GLN A 32 -21.60 8.88 -3.77
N THR A 33 -20.76 9.61 -4.50
CA THR A 33 -20.17 9.12 -5.75
C THR A 33 -19.35 7.85 -5.49
N VAL A 34 -18.43 7.87 -4.53
CA VAL A 34 -17.63 6.68 -4.18
C VAL A 34 -18.53 5.51 -3.78
N LYS A 35 -19.62 5.75 -3.03
CA LYS A 35 -20.58 4.72 -2.64
C LYS A 35 -21.31 4.12 -3.85
N ASP A 36 -21.78 4.95 -4.78
CA ASP A 36 -22.47 4.50 -5.99
C ASP A 36 -21.55 3.72 -6.95
N TYR A 37 -20.30 4.17 -7.10
CA TYR A 37 -19.30 3.46 -7.89
C TYR A 37 -18.85 2.16 -7.19
N SER A 38 -18.59 2.19 -5.89
CA SER A 38 -18.22 1.00 -5.12
C SER A 38 -19.32 -0.05 -5.09
N SER A 39 -20.59 0.33 -5.07
CA SER A 39 -21.70 -0.63 -5.10
C SER A 39 -21.92 -1.23 -6.49
N LYS A 40 -21.77 -0.45 -7.57
CA LYS A 40 -21.87 -0.97 -8.95
C LYS A 40 -20.69 -1.82 -9.37
N TYR A 41 -19.47 -1.41 -9.02
CA TYR A 41 -18.23 -2.06 -9.48
C TYR A 41 -17.56 -2.93 -8.42
N GLY A 42 -17.85 -2.73 -7.14
CA GLY A 42 -17.23 -3.49 -6.05
C GLY A 42 -17.62 -4.95 -6.01
N ALA A 43 -18.87 -5.28 -6.35
CA ALA A 43 -19.30 -6.68 -6.47
C ALA A 43 -18.50 -7.41 -7.58
N GLN A 44 -18.42 -6.81 -8.77
CA GLN A 44 -17.66 -7.37 -9.89
C GLN A 44 -16.15 -7.40 -9.61
N ALA A 45 -15.62 -6.38 -8.94
CA ALA A 45 -14.22 -6.32 -8.56
C ALA A 45 -13.89 -7.41 -7.53
N THR A 46 -14.78 -7.69 -6.57
CA THR A 46 -14.57 -8.74 -5.56
C THR A 46 -14.47 -10.12 -6.20
N ASP A 47 -15.39 -10.44 -7.12
CA ASP A 47 -15.35 -11.71 -7.85
C ASP A 47 -14.08 -11.84 -8.70
N ARG A 48 -13.71 -10.76 -9.41
CA ARG A 48 -12.47 -10.72 -10.22
C ARG A 48 -11.22 -10.85 -9.35
N VAL A 49 -11.15 -10.16 -8.22
CA VAL A 49 -10.04 -10.23 -7.27
C VAL A 49 -9.92 -11.63 -6.70
N ARG A 50 -11.04 -12.30 -6.37
CA ARG A 50 -11.03 -13.68 -5.88
C ARG A 50 -10.46 -14.64 -6.94
N THR A 51 -10.94 -14.59 -8.17
CA THR A 51 -10.42 -15.42 -9.27
C THR A 51 -8.97 -15.09 -9.62
N LEU A 52 -8.59 -13.80 -9.59
CA LEU A 52 -7.22 -13.34 -9.80
C LEU A 52 -6.31 -13.73 -8.64
N ALA A 53 -6.81 -13.83 -7.40
CA ALA A 53 -6.04 -14.28 -6.26
C ALA A 53 -5.74 -15.78 -6.36
N GLU A 54 -6.72 -16.60 -6.74
CA GLU A 54 -6.52 -18.03 -6.98
C GLU A 54 -5.52 -18.28 -8.12
N THR A 55 -5.75 -17.65 -9.28
CA THR A 55 -4.86 -17.79 -10.45
C THR A 55 -3.49 -17.12 -10.24
N GLY A 56 -3.49 -15.98 -9.55
CA GLY A 56 -2.29 -15.21 -9.24
C GLY A 56 -1.40 -15.94 -8.24
N LYS A 57 -1.98 -16.68 -7.28
CA LYS A 57 -1.24 -17.52 -6.36
C LYS A 57 -0.49 -18.62 -7.09
N GLU A 58 -1.13 -19.35 -8.01
CA GLU A 58 -0.42 -20.40 -8.78
C GLU A 58 0.71 -19.82 -9.64
N ARG A 59 0.48 -18.68 -10.31
CA ARG A 59 1.53 -18.00 -11.09
C ARG A 59 2.65 -17.45 -10.23
N ALA A 60 2.32 -16.90 -9.07
CA ALA A 60 3.30 -16.41 -8.11
C ALA A 60 4.12 -17.55 -7.54
N VAL A 61 3.50 -18.67 -7.11
CA VAL A 61 4.21 -19.86 -6.60
C VAL A 61 5.16 -20.40 -7.66
N GLY A 62 4.72 -20.57 -8.91
CA GLY A 62 5.61 -21.03 -9.99
C GLY A 62 6.78 -20.08 -10.28
N GLY A 63 6.55 -18.76 -10.25
CA GLY A 63 7.61 -17.76 -10.42
C GLY A 63 8.55 -17.67 -9.21
N LEU A 64 8.03 -17.87 -8.00
CA LEU A 64 8.79 -17.91 -6.76
C LEU A 64 9.66 -19.17 -6.68
N ASP A 65 9.21 -20.31 -7.20
CA ASP A 65 10.03 -21.53 -7.29
C ASP A 65 11.24 -21.33 -8.22
N GLN A 66 11.02 -20.70 -9.38
CA GLN A 66 12.11 -20.34 -10.30
C GLN A 66 13.07 -19.33 -9.70
N LEU A 67 12.56 -18.32 -8.99
CA LEU A 67 13.39 -17.34 -8.30
C LEU A 67 14.18 -17.99 -7.15
N SER A 68 13.56 -18.91 -6.40
CA SER A 68 14.19 -19.65 -5.31
C SER A 68 15.31 -20.55 -5.82
N GLN A 69 15.13 -21.20 -6.96
CA GLN A 69 16.22 -21.94 -7.62
C GLN A 69 17.37 -21.01 -7.99
N LEU A 70 17.07 -19.86 -8.61
CA LEU A 70 18.08 -18.86 -8.96
C LEU A 70 18.85 -18.34 -7.75
N ILE A 71 18.15 -18.08 -6.64
CA ILE A 71 18.75 -17.60 -5.39
C ILE A 71 19.58 -18.70 -4.74
N ASN A 72 19.14 -19.96 -4.74
CA ASN A 72 19.93 -21.08 -4.19
C ASN A 72 21.22 -21.30 -5.00
N ASP A 73 21.13 -21.26 -6.33
CA ASP A 73 22.29 -21.38 -7.22
C ASP A 73 23.28 -20.21 -7.01
N ALA A 74 22.76 -19.00 -6.76
CA ALA A 74 23.56 -17.83 -6.42
C ALA A 74 24.13 -17.89 -4.99
N ALA A 75 23.36 -18.39 -4.02
CA ALA A 75 23.76 -18.54 -2.64
C ALA A 75 24.87 -19.57 -2.49
N GLN A 76 24.82 -20.70 -3.22
CA GLN A 76 25.96 -21.64 -3.29
C GLN A 76 27.24 -20.97 -3.78
N GLN A 77 27.14 -20.03 -4.73
CA GLN A 77 28.29 -19.26 -5.23
C GLN A 77 28.75 -18.16 -4.27
N VAL A 78 27.88 -17.71 -3.36
CA VAL A 78 28.14 -16.60 -2.42
C VAL A 78 28.59 -17.08 -1.04
N ASP A 79 28.15 -18.26 -0.59
CA ASP A 79 28.54 -18.92 0.65
C ASP A 79 30.06 -19.21 0.69
N GLU A 80 30.68 -19.37 -0.48
CA GLU A 80 32.14 -19.46 -0.63
C GLU A 80 32.89 -18.14 -0.35
N LYS A 81 32.22 -16.98 -0.27
CA LYS A 81 32.90 -15.66 -0.28
C LYS A 81 32.55 -14.69 0.85
N LEU A 82 31.43 -14.84 1.57
CA LEU A 82 30.96 -13.81 2.51
C LEU A 82 30.92 -14.32 3.95
N GLY A 83 32.01 -14.10 4.70
CA GLY A 83 32.15 -14.48 6.11
C GLY A 83 31.24 -13.73 7.11
N ALA A 84 31.35 -14.13 8.38
CA ALA A 84 30.45 -13.90 9.52
C ALA A 84 29.95 -12.45 9.83
N GLN A 85 30.45 -11.42 9.15
CA GLN A 85 30.25 -10.02 9.53
C GLN A 85 28.93 -9.39 9.00
N TYR A 86 28.19 -10.08 8.13
CA TYR A 86 26.82 -9.70 7.71
C TYR A 86 25.70 -10.29 8.60
N GLY A 87 26.05 -11.11 9.61
CA GLY A 87 25.10 -11.91 10.38
C GLY A 87 24.17 -11.12 11.32
N ASP A 88 24.61 -10.01 11.88
CA ASP A 88 23.86 -9.32 12.94
C ASP A 88 22.70 -8.46 12.41
N TYR A 89 22.89 -7.82 11.24
CA TYR A 89 21.83 -7.08 10.58
C TYR A 89 20.77 -8.04 10.01
N ALA A 90 21.22 -9.18 9.49
CA ALA A 90 20.35 -10.26 9.04
C ALA A 90 19.54 -10.85 10.21
N ARG A 91 20.14 -11.04 11.39
CA ARG A 91 19.46 -11.60 12.56
C ARG A 91 18.38 -10.68 13.14
N THR A 92 18.60 -9.36 13.10
CA THR A 92 17.61 -8.36 13.55
C THR A 92 16.42 -8.27 12.58
N ALA A 93 16.71 -8.24 11.27
CA ALA A 93 15.66 -8.29 10.25
C ALA A 93 14.88 -9.62 10.33
N ALA A 94 15.59 -10.74 10.51
CA ALA A 94 15.00 -12.06 10.67
C ALA A 94 14.08 -12.13 11.89
N GLY A 95 14.44 -11.52 13.03
CA GLY A 95 13.59 -11.47 14.22
C GLY A 95 12.26 -10.74 13.98
N THR A 96 12.29 -9.61 13.28
CA THR A 96 11.07 -8.85 12.94
C THR A 96 10.18 -9.63 11.99
N VAL A 97 10.78 -10.27 10.97
CA VAL A 97 10.06 -11.11 10.01
C VAL A 97 9.49 -12.37 10.67
N SER A 98 10.22 -12.99 11.60
CA SER A 98 9.77 -14.18 12.34
C SER A 98 8.55 -13.86 13.21
N ASN A 99 8.57 -12.76 13.96
CA ASN A 99 7.42 -12.34 14.77
C ASN A 99 6.20 -12.00 13.91
N PHE A 100 6.41 -11.45 12.71
CA PHE A 100 5.34 -11.21 11.76
C PHE A 100 4.79 -12.52 11.18
N ALA A 101 5.67 -13.46 10.84
CA ALA A 101 5.30 -14.78 10.34
C ALA A 101 4.55 -15.61 11.39
N GLU A 102 4.94 -15.55 12.67
CA GLU A 102 4.23 -16.20 13.77
C GLU A 102 2.83 -15.60 13.98
N GLN A 103 2.70 -14.27 13.90
CA GLN A 103 1.38 -13.62 13.92
C GLN A 103 0.53 -13.99 12.71
N LEU A 104 1.15 -14.20 11.55
CA LEU A 104 0.45 -14.61 10.33
C LEU A 104 0.04 -16.09 10.35
N ASN A 105 0.83 -16.94 11.02
CA ASN A 105 0.62 -18.38 11.10
C ASN A 105 -0.33 -18.79 12.25
N GLY A 106 -0.35 -18.00 13.33
CA GLY A 106 -1.20 -18.23 14.49
C GLY A 106 -2.58 -17.58 14.41
N LYS A 107 -2.85 -16.75 13.40
CA LYS A 107 -4.13 -16.04 13.24
C LYS A 107 -4.93 -16.63 12.10
N ASP A 108 -6.21 -16.87 12.36
CA ASP A 108 -7.15 -17.21 11.31
C ASP A 108 -7.33 -16.02 10.36
N THR A 109 -7.59 -16.30 9.08
CA THR A 109 -7.78 -15.25 8.06
C THR A 109 -8.93 -14.31 8.45
N GLU A 110 -9.99 -14.83 9.08
CA GLU A 110 -11.06 -14.05 9.70
C GLU A 110 -10.53 -13.04 10.74
N GLU A 111 -9.60 -13.46 11.60
CA GLU A 111 -9.07 -12.64 12.69
C GLU A 111 -8.18 -11.50 12.15
N LEU A 112 -7.40 -11.78 11.10
CA LEU A 112 -6.61 -10.77 10.37
C LEU A 112 -7.50 -9.74 9.67
N ILE A 113 -8.63 -10.18 9.09
CA ILE A 113 -9.60 -9.29 8.45
C ILE A 113 -10.27 -8.38 9.49
N GLU A 114 -10.65 -8.94 10.65
CA GLU A 114 -11.26 -8.17 11.73
C GLU A 114 -10.28 -7.12 12.28
N GLU A 115 -9.01 -7.48 12.48
CA GLU A 115 -7.98 -6.56 12.98
C GLU A 115 -7.61 -5.48 11.95
N ALA A 116 -7.56 -5.83 10.66
CA ALA A 116 -7.42 -4.85 9.57
C ALA A 116 -8.60 -3.88 9.54
N ARG A 117 -9.83 -4.38 9.76
CA ARG A 117 -11.04 -3.56 9.84
C ARG A 117 -11.03 -2.64 11.05
N GLU A 118 -10.56 -3.13 12.19
CA GLU A 118 -10.35 -2.37 13.43
C GLU A 118 -9.32 -1.24 13.19
N PHE A 119 -8.21 -1.54 12.53
CA PHE A 119 -7.17 -0.56 12.18
C PHE A 119 -7.70 0.56 11.26
N VAL A 120 -8.46 0.19 10.22
CA VAL A 120 -9.10 1.16 9.31
C VAL A 120 -10.08 2.06 10.07
N ARG A 121 -10.85 1.49 11.01
CA ARG A 121 -11.79 2.24 11.85
C ARG A 121 -11.06 3.20 12.81
N LYS A 122 -9.96 2.75 13.39
CA LYS A 122 -9.16 3.54 14.34
C LYS A 122 -8.45 4.71 13.67
N SER A 123 -7.96 4.50 12.45
CA SER A 123 -7.13 5.46 11.72
C SER A 123 -7.52 5.57 10.25
N PRO A 124 -8.68 6.19 9.92
CA PRO A 124 -9.17 6.25 8.54
C PRO A 124 -8.22 7.01 7.60
N GLY A 125 -7.53 8.06 8.07
CA GLY A 125 -6.57 8.81 7.26
C GLY A 125 -5.34 8.00 6.85
N VAL A 126 -4.81 7.18 7.77
CA VAL A 126 -3.66 6.30 7.49
C VAL A 126 -4.03 5.25 6.46
N ALA A 127 -5.20 4.63 6.62
CA ALA A 127 -5.70 3.64 5.66
C ALA A 127 -5.84 4.22 4.25
N VAL A 128 -6.42 5.43 4.11
CA VAL A 128 -6.53 6.12 2.81
C VAL A 128 -5.15 6.41 2.22
N GLY A 129 -4.18 6.85 3.03
CA GLY A 129 -2.80 7.10 2.58
C GLY A 129 -2.11 5.83 2.08
N VAL A 130 -2.24 4.72 2.82
CA VAL A 130 -1.67 3.42 2.41
C VAL A 130 -2.32 2.92 1.12
N ALA A 131 -3.66 2.98 1.02
CA ALA A 131 -4.36 2.58 -0.19
C ALA A 131 -3.95 3.41 -1.41
N ALA A 132 -3.79 4.73 -1.25
CA ALA A 132 -3.33 5.62 -2.31
C ALA A 132 -1.88 5.31 -2.73
N ALA A 133 -0.99 5.06 -1.77
CA ALA A 133 0.40 4.71 -2.04
C ALA A 133 0.51 3.37 -2.80
N LEU A 134 -0.24 2.35 -2.38
CA LEU A 134 -0.29 1.05 -3.06
C LEU A 134 -0.87 1.18 -4.48
N GLY A 135 -1.98 1.91 -4.62
CA GLY A 135 -2.58 2.18 -5.94
C GLY A 135 -1.63 2.92 -6.87
N PHE A 136 -0.92 3.93 -6.36
CA PHE A 136 0.11 4.64 -7.12
C PHE A 136 1.28 3.75 -7.51
N ALA A 137 1.77 2.90 -6.61
CA ALA A 137 2.87 1.98 -6.91
C ALA A 137 2.50 1.01 -8.04
N VAL A 138 1.29 0.44 -8.01
CA VAL A 138 0.78 -0.42 -9.08
C VAL A 138 0.62 0.36 -10.39
N ALA A 139 0.03 1.55 -10.34
CA ALA A 139 -0.12 2.41 -11.52
C ALA A 139 1.26 2.79 -12.12
N ARG A 140 2.24 3.09 -11.27
CA ARG A 140 3.60 3.42 -11.66
C ARG A 140 4.31 2.23 -12.28
N LEU A 141 4.15 1.02 -11.74
CA LEU A 141 4.73 -0.20 -12.31
C LEU A 141 4.16 -0.49 -13.71
N VAL A 142 2.84 -0.41 -13.86
CA VAL A 142 2.17 -0.60 -15.16
C VAL A 142 2.62 0.47 -16.15
N GLN A 143 2.65 1.74 -15.75
CA GLN A 143 3.10 2.84 -16.60
C GLN A 143 4.59 2.70 -16.97
N SER A 144 5.47 2.37 -16.03
CA SER A 144 6.89 2.09 -16.29
C SER A 144 7.09 0.93 -17.27
N GLY A 145 6.27 -0.12 -17.17
CA GLY A 145 6.33 -1.26 -18.08
C GLY A 145 5.87 -0.91 -19.50
N ILE A 146 4.91 0.00 -19.63
CA ILE A 146 4.42 0.47 -20.94
C ILE A 146 5.39 1.47 -21.58
N ASP A 147 6.00 2.36 -20.78
CA ASP A 147 7.01 3.33 -21.25
C ASP A 147 8.35 2.65 -21.60
N GLY A 148 8.68 1.52 -20.97
CA GLY A 148 9.86 0.70 -21.31
C GLY A 148 9.81 0.01 -22.69
N ASN A 149 8.63 -0.04 -23.33
CA ASN A 149 8.44 -0.59 -24.68
C ASN A 149 8.45 0.49 -25.78
N LYS A 150 8.86 1.72 -25.43
CA LYS A 150 9.07 2.85 -26.33
C LYS A 150 10.49 3.41 -26.17
N ALA A 151 11.48 2.55 -26.34
CA ALA A 151 12.89 2.90 -26.54
C ALA A 151 13.50 1.97 -27.59
#